data_AF-A0A9X1WGF6-F1
#
_entry.id   AF-A0A9X1WGF6-F1
#
_cell.length_a   1.000
_cell.length_b   1.000
_cell.length_c   1.000
_cell.angle_alpha   90.00
_cell.angle_beta   90.00
_cell.angle_gamma   90.00
#
_symmetry.space_group_name_H-M   'P 1'
#
loop_
_entity.id
_entity.type
_entity.pdbx_description
1 polymer ?
#
loop_
_entity_poly.entity_id
_entity_poly.type
_entity_poly.pdbx_seq_one_letter_code
_entity_poly.pdbx_strand_id
1 'polypeptide(L)' 'MTMDNYSDNPVARRKADVRTRSRSIQVSGGVAVAGGVLAVLTSATGLFLTIAVIALVVLGWNVVKVREVLNHKDEW' A
#
# COMPACT_ATOMS: atom_id res chain seq x y z
N MET A 1 -5.00 22.11 8.46
CA MET A 1 -5.51 21.42 9.66
C MET A 1 -6.24 20.18 9.18
N THR A 2 -5.69 18.99 9.40
CA THR A 2 -6.42 17.75 9.11
C THR A 2 -7.40 17.58 10.28
N MET A 3 -8.70 17.59 10.01
CA MET A 3 -9.67 17.17 11.03
C MET A 3 -9.40 15.70 11.32
N ASP A 4 -8.78 15.40 12.47
CA ASP A 4 -8.67 14.03 12.97
C ASP A 4 -10.09 13.61 13.38
N ASN A 5 -10.86 13.10 12.43
CA ASN A 5 -12.24 12.62 12.60
C ASN A 5 -12.37 11.44 13.59
N TYR A 6 -11.26 11.04 14.23
CA TYR A 6 -11.14 9.86 15.06
C TYR A 6 -10.39 10.13 16.38
N SER A 7 -10.25 11.39 16.83
CA SER A 7 -9.42 11.71 18.01
C SER A 7 -9.87 10.97 19.28
N ASP A 8 -11.18 10.74 19.45
CA ASP A 8 -11.75 10.01 20.59
C ASP A 8 -11.80 8.48 20.40
N ASN A 9 -11.44 7.95 19.23
CA ASN A 9 -11.52 6.51 18.96
C ASN A 9 -10.26 5.97 18.26
N PRO A 10 -9.25 5.52 19.03
CA PRO A 10 -8.01 5.00 18.48
C PRO A 10 -8.21 3.74 17.63
N VAL A 11 -9.24 2.93 17.93
CA VAL A 11 -9.57 1.73 17.13
C VAL A 11 -10.13 2.13 15.76
N ALA A 12 -11.00 3.14 15.70
CA ALA A 12 -11.56 3.64 14.44
C ALA A 12 -10.45 4.23 13.54
N ARG A 13 -9.49 4.95 14.12
CA ARG A 13 -8.30 5.46 13.42
C ARG A 13 -7.50 4.33 12.78
N ARG A 14 -7.19 3.27 13.54
CA ARG A 14 -6.46 2.09 13.02
C ARG A 14 -7.22 1.38 11.90
N LYS A 15 -8.54 1.22 12.02
CA LYS A 15 -9.37 0.63 10.96
C LYS A 15 -9.37 1.49 9.69
N ALA A 16 -9.42 2.80 9.81
CA ALA A 16 -9.34 3.72 8.66
C ALA A 16 -7.98 3.65 7.97
N ASP A 17 -6.89 3.57 8.74
CA ASP A 17 -5.53 3.42 8.21
C ASP A 17 -5.34 2.10 7.44
N VAL A 18 -5.84 0.97 7.97
CA VAL A 18 -5.84 -0.32 7.27
C VAL A 18 -6.62 -0.26 5.96
N ARG A 19 -7.78 0.40 5.92
CA ARG A 19 -8.57 0.54 4.68
C ARG A 19 -7.82 1.33 3.60
N THR A 20 -7.22 2.46 3.97
CA THR A 20 -6.44 3.29 3.06
C THR A 20 -5.23 2.53 2.51
N ARG A 21 -4.48 1.85 3.39
CA ARG A 21 -3.32 1.04 3.00
C ARG A 21 -3.70 -0.16 2.15
N SER A 22 -4.83 -0.83 2.44
CA SER A 22 -5.36 -1.93 1.64
C SER A 22 -5.68 -1.51 0.20
N ARG A 23 -6.32 -0.34 0.02
CA ARG A 23 -6.55 0.24 -1.31
C ARG A 23 -5.24 0.55 -2.02
N SER A 24 -4.24 1.09 -1.30
CA SER A 24 -2.90 1.33 -1.86
C SER A 24 -2.20 0.04 -2.28
N ILE A 25 -2.32 -1.05 -1.52
CA ILE A 25 -1.79 -2.38 -1.86
C ILE A 25 -2.45 -2.91 -3.14
N GLN A 26 -3.76 -2.80 -3.28
CA GLN A 26 -4.45 -3.26 -4.49
C GLN A 26 -4.00 -2.49 -5.73
N VAL A 27 -3.92 -1.16 -5.64
CA VAL A 27 -3.49 -0.31 -6.77
C VAL A 27 -2.03 -0.57 -7.12
N SER A 28 -1.13 -0.55 -6.13
CA SER A 28 0.30 -0.80 -6.35
C SER A 28 0.56 -2.22 -6.86
N GLY A 29 -0.18 -3.21 -6.37
CA GLY A 29 -0.10 -4.59 -6.87
C GLY A 29 -0.56 -4.70 -8.31
N GLY A 30 -1.67 -4.05 -8.67
CA GLY A 30 -2.15 -3.98 -10.05
C GLY A 30 -1.16 -3.29 -10.98
N VAL A 31 -0.58 -2.16 -10.56
CA VAL A 31 0.44 -1.43 -11.34
C VAL A 31 1.72 -2.24 -11.49
N ALA A 32 2.16 -2.97 -10.46
CA ALA A 32 3.33 -3.83 -10.54
C ALA A 32 3.15 -4.94 -11.57
N VAL A 33 2.01 -5.64 -11.54
CA VAL A 33 1.70 -6.72 -12.48
C VAL A 33 1.54 -6.17 -13.90
N ALA A 34 0.76 -5.11 -14.07
CA ALA A 34 0.54 -4.48 -15.38
C ALA A 34 1.84 -3.93 -15.97
N GLY A 35 2.69 -3.29 -15.17
CA GLY A 35 4.01 -2.81 -15.57
C GLY A 35 4.92 -3.94 -16.03
N GLY A 36 4.95 -5.06 -15.31
CA GLY A 36 5.70 -6.25 -15.72
C GLY A 36 5.22 -6.80 -17.07
N VAL A 37 3.91 -6.89 -17.28
CA VAL A 37 3.33 -7.36 -18.54
C VAL A 37 3.64 -6.39 -19.70
N LEU A 38 3.47 -5.09 -19.48
CA LEU A 38 3.78 -4.06 -20.50
C LEU A 38 5.26 -4.02 -20.86
N ALA A 39 6.15 -4.25 -19.89
CA ALA A 39 7.59 -4.34 -20.14
C ALA A 39 7.95 -5.46 -21.13
N VAL A 40 7.29 -6.61 -21.01
CA VAL A 40 7.50 -7.76 -21.90
C VAL A 40 6.89 -7.51 -23.28
N LEU A 41 5.72 -6.88 -23.36
CA LEU A 41 4.99 -6.71 -24.62
C LEU A 41 5.51 -5.58 -25.51
N THR A 42 6.10 -4.54 -24.93
CA THR A 42 6.41 -3.30 -25.67
C THR A 42 7.90 -3.13 -25.98
N SER A 43 8.77 -4.06 -25.56
CA SER A 43 10.24 -3.95 -25.61
C SER A 43 10.82 -2.72 -24.90
N ALA A 44 9.99 -1.84 -24.33
CA ALA A 44 10.33 -0.70 -23.49
C ALA A 44 10.56 -1.15 -22.04
N THR A 45 11.43 -2.15 -21.88
CA THR A 45 11.65 -2.87 -20.63
C THR A 45 12.09 -1.93 -19.51
N GLY A 46 12.96 -0.95 -19.79
CA GLY A 46 13.50 -0.04 -18.78
C GLY A 46 12.43 0.79 -18.05
N LEU A 47 11.54 1.47 -18.79
CA LEU A 47 10.51 2.33 -18.19
C LEU A 47 9.52 1.50 -17.36
N PHE A 48 8.96 0.46 -17.96
CA PHE A 48 7.89 -0.32 -17.33
C PHE A 48 8.40 -1.20 -16.18
N LEU A 49 9.63 -1.73 -16.27
CA LEU A 49 10.24 -2.42 -15.13
C LEU A 49 10.52 -1.46 -13.97
N THR A 50 10.98 -0.23 -14.25
CA THR A 50 11.21 0.76 -13.20
C THR A 50 9.91 1.10 -12.47
N ILE A 51 8.81 1.32 -13.22
CA ILE A 51 7.48 1.54 -12.64
C ILE A 51 7.04 0.33 -11.81
N ALA A 52 7.21 -0.88 -12.34
CA ALA A 52 6.82 -2.10 -11.65
C ALA A 52 7.59 -2.30 -10.33
N VAL A 53 8.91 -2.03 -10.33
CA VAL A 53 9.75 -2.12 -9.13
C VAL A 53 9.31 -1.10 -8.08
N ILE A 54 9.09 0.16 -8.47
CA ILE A 54 8.61 1.19 -7.53
C ILE A 54 7.27 0.78 -6.93
N ALA A 55 6.35 0.28 -7.76
CA ALA A 55 5.05 -0.19 -7.29
C ALA A 55 5.18 -1.36 -6.30
N LEU A 56 6.11 -2.30 -6.52
CA LEU A 56 6.39 -3.38 -5.58
C LEU A 56 6.94 -2.87 -4.24
N VAL A 57 7.83 -1.88 -4.24
CA VAL A 57 8.36 -1.27 -3.01
C VAL A 57 7.24 -0.63 -2.21
N VAL A 58 6.38 0.14 -2.86
CA VAL A 58 5.21 0.78 -2.22
C VAL A 58 4.24 -0.26 -1.66
N LEU A 59 4.01 -1.35 -2.41
CA LEU A 59 3.18 -2.47 -1.95
C LEU A 59 3.76 -3.09 -0.68
N GLY A 60 5.05 -3.45 -0.70
CA GLY A 60 5.73 -4.06 0.44
C GLY A 60 5.68 -3.19 1.69
N TRP A 61 5.93 -1.88 1.53
CA TRP A 61 5.84 -0.91 2.62
C TRP A 61 4.45 -0.91 3.27
N ASN A 62 3.39 -0.82 2.45
CA ASN A 62 2.01 -0.82 2.96
C ASN A 62 1.65 -2.14 3.65
N VAL A 63 2.12 -3.28 3.14
CA VAL A 63 1.89 -4.60 3.76
C VAL A 63 2.53 -4.68 5.15
N VAL A 64 3.79 -4.25 5.29
CA VAL A 64 4.50 -4.21 6.59
C VAL A 64 3.71 -3.33 7.58
N LYS A 65 3.29 -2.16 7.10
CA LYS A 65 2.53 -1.19 7.88
C LYS A 65 1.14 -1.68 8.29
N VAL A 66 0.46 -2.48 7.48
CA VAL A 66 -0.80 -3.15 7.88
C VAL A 66 -0.53 -4.24 8.92
N ARG A 67 0.53 -5.04 8.76
CA ARG A 67 0.92 -6.06 9.74
C ARG A 67 1.26 -5.46 11.10
N GLU A 68 1.91 -4.31 11.13
CA GLU A 68 2.20 -3.58 12.36
C GLU A 68 0.91 -3.21 13.12
N VAL A 69 -0.11 -2.71 12.40
CA VAL A 69 -1.42 -2.40 13.00
C VAL A 69 -2.14 -3.65 13.49
N LEU A 70 -2.05 -4.77 12.77
CA LEU A 70 -2.68 -6.04 13.16
C LEU A 70 -2.00 -6.70 14.36
N ASN A 71 -0.67 -6.62 14.44
CA ASN A 71 0.13 -7.21 15.52
C ASN A 71 0.24 -6.31 16.75
N HIS A 72 -0.29 -5.09 16.67
CA HIS A 72 -0.32 -4.18 17.80
C HIS A 72 -1.17 -4.78 18.92
N LYS A 73 -0.52 -5.11 20.04
CA LYS A 73 -1.20 -5.51 21.26
C LYS A 73 -1.58 -4.24 22.02
N ASP A 74 -2.87 -4.08 22.27
CA ASP A 74 -3.37 -3.02 23.13
C ASP A 74 -2.97 -3.36 24.56
N GLU A 75 -2.02 -2.62 25.12
CA GLU A 75 -1.75 -2.62 26.56
C GLU A 75 -2.85 -1.76 27.20
N TRP A 76 -3.70 -2.41 27.99
CA TRP A 76 -4.83 -1.81 28.70
C TRP A 76 -4.50 -1.62 30.18
#